data_AF-A0AAV5SSC7-F1
#
_entry.id   AF-A0AAV5SSC7-F1
#
_cell.length_a   1.000
_cell.length_b   1.000
_cell.length_c   1.000
_cell.angle_alpha   90.00
_cell.angle_beta   90.00
_cell.angle_gamma   90.00
#
_symmetry.space_group_name_H-M   'P 1'
#
loop_
_entity.id
_entity.type
_entity.pdbx_description
1 polymer ?
#
loop_
_entity_poly.entity_id
_entity_poly.type
_entity_poly.pdbx_seq_one_letter_code
_entity_poly.pdbx_strand_id
1 'polypeptide(L)'
;AATKALRMPGMYPARCLYENDSAAPTNHLSMTRLTHWKWWPRYECGTKTWRHNICVFGVEDLPYLAGAHHLMVNKLLPDFDYGAISCIGEMLYNRTHYALDDHPLDHGIYENLPGVRLHKGMQADPSYFDRFECPRFPQRKRKSVMQVIRG
;
A
#
# COMPACT_ATOMS: atom_id res chain seq x y z
N ALA A 1 -21.34 -11.12 9.98
CA ALA A 1 -20.95 -10.21 8.88
C ALA A 1 -21.39 -10.80 7.55
N ALA A 2 -21.97 -10.00 6.65
CA ALA A 2 -22.53 -10.45 5.38
C ALA A 2 -21.53 -11.24 4.50
N THR A 3 -20.25 -10.88 4.52
CA THR A 3 -19.17 -11.55 3.76
C THR A 3 -19.00 -13.03 4.11
N LYS A 4 -19.05 -13.37 5.40
CA LYS A 4 -19.01 -14.77 5.90
C LYS A 4 -20.28 -15.53 5.53
N ALA A 5 -21.45 -14.91 5.70
CA ALA A 5 -22.73 -15.54 5.39
C ALA A 5 -22.85 -15.89 3.90
N LEU A 6 -22.34 -15.03 3.02
CA LEU A 6 -22.32 -15.20 1.57
C LEU A 6 -21.14 -16.03 1.05
N ARG A 7 -20.21 -16.45 1.93
CA ARG A 7 -18.96 -17.15 1.57
C ARG A 7 -18.22 -16.50 0.40
N MET A 8 -18.13 -15.16 0.42
CA MET A 8 -17.49 -14.42 -0.67
C MET A 8 -16.02 -14.83 -0.81
N PRO A 9 -15.53 -15.19 -2.00
CA PRO A 9 -14.12 -15.48 -2.20
C PRO A 9 -13.29 -14.21 -1.92
N GLY A 10 -12.14 -14.38 -1.26
CA GLY A 10 -11.31 -13.24 -0.83
C GLY A 10 -11.92 -12.42 0.32
N MET A 11 -12.92 -12.94 1.03
CA MET A 11 -13.49 -12.27 2.20
C MET A 11 -12.43 -12.00 3.27
N TYR A 12 -12.66 -10.94 4.04
CA TYR A 12 -11.85 -10.57 5.19
C TYR A 12 -12.77 -10.27 6.39
N PRO A 13 -12.40 -10.63 7.64
CA PRO A 13 -13.22 -10.34 8.80
C PRO A 13 -13.42 -8.84 8.96
N ALA A 14 -14.69 -8.40 8.95
CA ALA A 14 -15.02 -6.99 9.12
C ALA A 14 -14.48 -6.42 10.44
N ARG A 15 -14.37 -7.26 11.48
CA ARG A 15 -13.74 -6.87 12.77
C ARG A 15 -12.30 -6.38 12.58
N CYS A 16 -11.55 -6.95 11.64
CA CYS A 16 -10.17 -6.55 11.36
C CYS A 16 -10.07 -5.20 10.64
N LEU A 17 -11.18 -4.53 10.33
CA LEU A 17 -11.19 -3.12 9.89
C LEU A 17 -11.26 -2.14 11.05
N TYR A 18 -11.61 -2.61 12.25
CA TYR A 18 -11.88 -1.77 13.41
C TYR A 18 -11.05 -2.17 14.63
N GLU A 19 -10.69 -3.44 14.77
CA GLU A 19 -9.75 -3.93 15.78
C GLU A 19 -8.35 -3.37 15.55
N ASN A 20 -7.59 -3.18 16.63
CA ASN A 20 -6.18 -2.76 16.57
C ASN A 20 -5.94 -1.47 15.74
N ASP A 21 -6.92 -0.55 15.74
CA ASP A 21 -6.87 0.71 14.99
C ASP A 21 -6.64 0.52 13.47
N SER A 22 -7.23 -0.53 12.89
CA SER A 22 -7.10 -0.92 11.48
C SER A 22 -7.83 0.00 10.49
N ALA A 23 -7.71 1.32 10.66
CA ALA A 23 -8.28 2.30 9.75
C ALA A 23 -7.43 2.43 8.46
N ALA A 24 -7.80 1.58 7.49
CA ALA A 24 -7.34 1.50 6.10
C ALA A 24 -5.94 0.90 5.91
N PRO A 25 -5.72 0.14 4.82
CA PRO A 25 -4.40 -0.38 4.52
C PRO A 25 -3.47 0.81 4.32
N THR A 26 -2.52 0.96 5.24
CA THR A 26 -1.34 1.78 4.99
C THR A 26 -0.63 1.22 3.75
N ASN A 27 0.29 1.98 3.16
CA ASN A 27 1.16 1.46 2.09
C ASN A 27 1.94 0.20 2.51
N HIS A 28 1.90 -0.23 3.78
CA HIS A 28 2.57 -1.44 4.24
C HIS A 28 1.78 -2.73 4.00
N LEU A 29 0.44 -2.67 3.85
CA LEU A 29 -0.38 -3.89 3.70
C LEU A 29 -1.18 -3.95 2.40
N SER A 30 -1.30 -2.85 1.66
CA SER A 30 -1.89 -2.88 0.33
C SER A 30 -0.81 -3.13 -0.71
N MET A 31 -1.02 -4.13 -1.57
CA MET A 31 -0.19 -4.35 -2.76
C MET A 31 -0.65 -3.50 -3.95
N THR A 32 -1.91 -3.05 -3.97
CA THR A 32 -2.53 -2.56 -5.21
C THR A 32 -2.02 -1.18 -5.61
N ARG A 33 -1.82 -0.28 -4.63
CA ARG A 33 -1.49 1.11 -4.93
C ARG A 33 -0.66 1.75 -3.81
N LEU A 34 0.51 2.25 -4.18
CA LEU A 34 1.27 3.19 -3.37
C LEU A 34 0.63 4.57 -3.48
N THR A 35 0.28 5.18 -2.35
CA THR A 35 -0.12 6.60 -2.33
C THR A 35 0.51 7.25 -1.12
N HIS A 36 1.27 8.32 -1.34
CA HIS A 36 1.92 9.01 -0.23
C HIS A 36 1.14 10.28 0.16
N TRP A 37 0.71 10.33 1.41
CA TRP A 37 -0.10 11.42 1.95
C TRP A 37 0.75 12.38 2.78
N LYS A 38 0.48 13.69 2.69
CA LYS A 38 1.24 14.75 3.37
C LYS A 38 1.37 14.59 4.88
N TRP A 39 0.43 13.89 5.49
CA TRP A 39 0.34 13.67 6.94
C TRP A 39 1.00 12.35 7.38
N TRP A 40 1.71 11.65 6.50
CA TRP A 40 2.48 10.45 6.83
C TRP A 40 3.97 10.78 7.02
N PRO A 41 4.54 10.50 8.21
CA PRO A 41 5.88 10.98 8.58
C PRO A 41 7.04 10.12 8.04
N ARG A 42 6.78 8.97 7.41
CA ARG A 42 7.83 7.99 7.04
C ARG A 42 8.56 8.28 5.74
N TYR A 43 7.99 9.11 4.87
CA TYR A 43 8.57 9.45 3.58
C TYR A 43 8.30 10.93 3.33
N GLU A 44 9.32 11.67 2.94
CA GLU A 44 9.14 13.04 2.46
C GLU A 44 8.99 12.96 0.94
N CYS A 45 7.95 13.60 0.39
CA CYS A 45 7.76 13.70 -1.05
C CYS A 45 8.98 14.41 -1.66
N GLY A 46 9.78 13.73 -2.47
CA GLY A 46 11.07 14.22 -2.96
C GLY A 46 10.91 15.49 -3.80
N THR A 47 9.85 15.54 -4.61
CA THR A 47 9.47 16.73 -5.38
C THR A 47 8.94 17.89 -4.54
N LYS A 48 8.65 17.64 -3.25
CA LYS A 48 7.97 18.55 -2.31
C LYS A 48 6.63 19.06 -2.82
N THR A 49 6.07 18.43 -3.86
CA THR A 49 4.87 18.89 -4.54
C THR A 49 3.67 18.04 -4.14
N TRP A 50 2.60 18.71 -3.73
CA TRP A 50 1.40 18.08 -3.20
C TRP A 50 0.17 18.56 -3.97
N ARG A 51 -0.70 17.62 -4.38
CA ARG A 51 -2.02 17.95 -4.94
C ARG A 51 -3.08 17.14 -4.23
N HIS A 52 -4.04 17.84 -3.61
CA HIS A 52 -5.06 17.25 -2.72
C HIS A 52 -4.45 16.41 -1.58
N ASN A 53 -3.36 16.91 -0.96
CA ASN A 53 -2.61 16.24 0.10
C ASN A 53 -1.94 14.90 -0.30
N ILE A 54 -1.84 14.60 -1.59
CA ILE A 54 -1.14 13.45 -2.15
C ILE A 54 0.14 13.93 -2.85
N CYS A 55 1.25 13.24 -2.62
CA CYS A 55 2.53 13.52 -3.27
C CYS A 55 2.40 13.33 -4.78
N VAL A 56 2.93 14.30 -5.53
CA VAL A 56 3.12 14.16 -6.97
C VAL A 56 4.54 13.68 -7.17
N PHE A 57 4.68 12.41 -7.54
CA PHE A 57 5.99 11.81 -7.73
C PHE A 57 6.68 12.38 -8.98
N GLY A 58 8.00 12.47 -8.91
CA GLY A 58 8.88 12.90 -10.00
C GLY A 58 10.17 12.07 -10.05
N VAL A 59 11.14 12.52 -10.85
CA VAL A 59 12.44 11.84 -10.99
C VAL A 59 13.18 11.69 -9.66
N GLU A 60 12.98 12.65 -8.75
CA GLU A 60 13.54 12.67 -7.39
C GLU A 60 13.14 11.44 -6.56
N ASP A 61 11.97 10.87 -6.87
CA ASP A 61 11.37 9.79 -6.11
C ASP A 61 11.70 8.40 -6.70
N LEU A 62 12.37 8.34 -7.86
CA LEU A 62 12.67 7.08 -8.56
C LEU A 62 13.40 6.04 -7.70
N PRO A 63 14.43 6.39 -6.89
CA PRO A 63 15.08 5.41 -6.02
C PRO A 63 14.13 4.75 -5.02
N TYR A 64 13.12 5.50 -4.54
CA TYR A 64 12.09 4.96 -3.65
C TYR A 64 11.06 4.12 -4.41
N LEU A 65 10.65 4.57 -5.59
CA LEU A 65 9.65 3.88 -6.41
C LEU A 65 10.19 2.57 -7.00
N ALA A 66 11.48 2.49 -7.31
CA ALA A 66 12.12 1.31 -7.90
C ALA A 66 11.98 0.05 -7.02
N GLY A 67 12.01 0.23 -5.69
CA GLY A 67 11.86 -0.83 -4.69
C GLY A 67 10.46 -0.94 -4.06
N ALA A 68 9.45 -0.26 -4.62
CA ALA A 68 8.10 -0.36 -4.09
C ALA A 68 7.49 -1.75 -4.38
N HIS A 69 6.93 -2.39 -3.36
CA HIS A 69 6.20 -3.67 -3.50
C HIS A 69 4.76 -3.49 -4.02
N HIS A 70 4.42 -2.29 -4.50
CA HIS A 70 3.09 -1.95 -4.99
C HIS A 70 3.01 -2.18 -6.49
N LEU A 71 1.88 -2.68 -6.96
CA LEU A 71 1.61 -2.89 -8.39
C LEU A 71 1.43 -1.56 -9.15
N MET A 72 0.92 -0.53 -8.47
CA MET A 72 0.66 0.78 -9.05
C MET A 72 1.08 1.88 -8.10
N VAL A 73 1.42 3.04 -8.64
CA VAL A 73 1.82 4.23 -7.87
C VAL A 73 0.87 5.38 -8.19
N ASN A 74 0.47 6.14 -7.17
CA ASN A 74 -0.31 7.35 -7.31
C ASN A 74 0.28 8.50 -6.47
N LYS A 75 0.64 9.66 -7.04
CA LYS A 75 0.30 10.12 -8.40
C LYS A 75 1.53 10.54 -9.21
N LEU A 76 1.50 10.23 -10.50
CA LEU A 76 2.41 10.75 -11.52
C LEU A 76 1.57 11.63 -12.47
N LEU A 77 2.13 12.74 -12.95
CA LEU A 77 1.47 13.64 -13.89
C LEU A 77 2.39 13.95 -15.07
N PRO A 78 1.96 13.70 -16.32
CA PRO A 78 2.73 14.07 -17.50
C PRO A 78 3.10 15.56 -17.55
N ASP A 79 2.16 16.45 -17.21
CA ASP A 79 2.37 17.91 -17.24
C ASP A 79 3.32 18.41 -16.13
N PHE A 80 3.57 17.58 -15.11
CA PHE A 80 4.46 17.92 -14.01
C PHE A 80 5.88 17.39 -14.27
N ASP A 81 5.98 16.08 -14.53
CA ASP A 81 7.25 15.41 -14.78
C ASP A 81 7.01 14.16 -15.64
N TYR A 82 7.09 14.35 -16.95
CA TYR A 82 7.05 13.24 -17.90
C TYR A 82 8.32 12.39 -17.84
N GLY A 83 9.45 12.96 -17.40
CA GLY A 83 10.72 12.24 -17.24
C GLY A 83 10.59 11.08 -16.26
N ALA A 84 9.92 11.32 -15.13
CA ALA A 84 9.62 10.26 -14.15
C ALA A 84 8.84 9.09 -14.76
N ILE A 85 7.82 9.39 -15.58
CA ILE A 85 7.00 8.37 -16.26
C ILE A 85 7.86 7.59 -17.26
N SER A 86 8.66 8.30 -18.07
CA SER A 86 9.56 7.69 -19.06
C SER A 86 10.59 6.77 -18.40
N CYS A 87 11.23 7.22 -17.32
CA CYS A 87 12.23 6.44 -16.59
C CYS A 87 11.64 5.18 -15.96
N ILE A 88 10.43 5.25 -15.38
CA ILE A 88 9.74 4.06 -14.87
C ILE A 88 9.42 3.10 -16.02
N GLY A 89 8.97 3.61 -17.17
CA GLY A 89 8.73 2.80 -18.36
C GLY A 89 9.97 2.06 -18.84
N GLU A 90 11.10 2.76 -18.94
CA GLU A 90 12.39 2.16 -19.30
C GLU A 90 12.86 1.14 -18.26
N MET A 91 12.75 1.44 -16.97
CA MET A 91 13.09 0.51 -15.89
C MET A 91 12.27 -0.78 -15.99
N LEU A 92 10.96 -0.69 -16.22
CA LEU A 92 10.10 -1.86 -16.41
C LEU A 92 10.45 -2.64 -17.68
N TYR A 93 10.75 -1.94 -18.78
CA TYR A 93 11.22 -2.56 -20.01
C TYR A 93 12.52 -3.33 -19.79
N ASN A 94 13.50 -2.74 -19.11
CA ASN A 94 14.79 -3.37 -18.83
C ASN A 94 14.66 -4.60 -17.91
N ARG A 95 13.84 -4.51 -16.86
CA ARG A 95 13.52 -5.67 -15.99
C ARG A 95 12.88 -6.81 -16.76
N THR A 96 11.98 -6.50 -17.70
CA THR A 96 11.21 -7.50 -18.45
C THR A 96 12.01 -8.13 -19.59
N HIS A 97 12.76 -7.32 -20.35
CA HIS A 97 13.41 -7.76 -21.59
C HIS A 97 14.91 -8.07 -21.45
N TYR A 98 15.59 -7.49 -20.47
CA TYR A 98 17.02 -7.71 -20.23
C TYR A 98 17.31 -8.43 -18.92
N ALA A 99 16.27 -8.92 -18.22
CA ALA A 99 16.39 -9.63 -16.94
C ALA A 99 17.26 -8.88 -15.91
N LEU A 100 17.14 -7.54 -15.89
CA LEU A 100 17.82 -6.70 -14.90
C LEU A 100 17.28 -7.06 -13.50
N ASP A 101 18.14 -7.57 -12.62
CA ASP A 101 17.81 -7.96 -11.25
C ASP A 101 18.28 -6.88 -10.26
N ASP A 102 17.63 -5.72 -10.28
CA ASP A 102 17.93 -4.59 -9.39
C ASP A 102 17.07 -4.58 -8.11
N HIS A 103 15.83 -5.06 -8.21
CA HIS A 103 14.87 -5.17 -7.11
C HIS A 103 14.03 -6.46 -7.27
N PRO A 104 14.56 -7.63 -6.86
CA PRO A 104 13.85 -8.89 -6.98
C PRO A 104 12.52 -8.89 -6.22
N LEU A 105 11.57 -9.67 -6.71
CA LEU A 105 10.25 -9.79 -6.09
C LEU A 105 10.39 -10.44 -4.70
N ASP A 106 10.15 -9.67 -3.64
CA ASP A 106 10.09 -10.21 -2.28
C ASP A 106 8.77 -10.95 -2.07
N HIS A 107 8.80 -12.26 -2.33
CA HIS A 107 7.67 -13.18 -2.10
C HIS A 107 7.17 -13.15 -0.66
N GLY A 108 8.05 -12.90 0.32
CA GLY A 108 7.69 -12.87 1.73
C GLY A 108 6.65 -11.80 2.05
N ILE A 109 6.70 -10.64 1.38
CA ILE A 109 5.68 -9.60 1.54
C ILE A 109 4.30 -10.12 1.11
N TYR A 110 4.21 -10.73 -0.07
CA TYR A 110 2.95 -11.18 -0.66
C TYR A 110 2.36 -12.39 0.06
N GLU A 111 3.21 -13.33 0.47
CA GLU A 111 2.80 -14.53 1.20
C GLU A 111 2.24 -14.23 2.59
N ASN A 112 2.73 -13.15 3.22
CA ASN A 112 2.33 -12.74 4.56
C ASN A 112 1.18 -11.73 4.57
N LEU A 113 0.59 -11.40 3.42
CA LEU A 113 -0.57 -10.53 3.36
C LEU A 113 -1.74 -11.10 4.18
N PRO A 114 -2.48 -10.26 4.91
CA PRO A 114 -3.53 -10.74 5.81
C PRO A 114 -4.58 -11.61 5.11
N GLY A 115 -4.98 -11.23 3.90
CA GLY A 115 -5.93 -12.00 3.09
C GLY A 115 -5.38 -13.37 2.67
N VAL A 116 -4.09 -13.46 2.37
CA VAL A 116 -3.42 -14.72 1.98
C VAL A 116 -3.32 -15.65 3.20
N ARG A 117 -2.88 -15.14 4.35
CA ARG A 117 -2.80 -15.90 5.61
C ARG A 117 -4.17 -16.43 6.03
N LEU A 118 -5.19 -15.57 5.95
CA LEU A 118 -6.57 -15.97 6.22
C LEU A 118 -7.03 -17.08 5.28
N HIS A 119 -6.81 -16.92 3.98
CA HIS A 119 -7.23 -17.92 2.99
C HIS A 119 -6.55 -19.27 3.24
N LYS A 120 -5.23 -19.29 3.46
CA LYS A 120 -4.48 -20.52 3.79
C LYS A 120 -5.03 -21.20 5.05
N GLY A 121 -5.30 -20.44 6.11
CA GLY A 121 -5.85 -21.01 7.35
C GLY A 121 -7.28 -21.54 7.19
N MET A 122 -8.11 -20.87 6.38
CA MET A 122 -9.48 -21.32 6.08
C MET A 122 -9.54 -22.58 5.22
N GLN A 123 -8.54 -22.83 4.38
CA GLN A 123 -8.43 -24.09 3.64
C GLN A 123 -8.23 -25.29 4.57
N ALA A 124 -7.48 -25.10 5.66
CA ALA A 124 -7.25 -26.14 6.67
C ALA A 124 -8.42 -26.27 7.65
N ASP A 125 -9.00 -25.15 8.08
CA ASP A 125 -10.11 -25.12 9.04
C ASP A 125 -11.04 -23.92 8.77
N PRO A 126 -12.30 -24.15 8.32
CA PRO A 126 -13.25 -23.07 8.09
C PRO A 126 -13.55 -22.20 9.32
N SER A 127 -13.39 -22.73 10.54
CA SER A 127 -13.57 -21.97 11.78
C SER A 127 -12.43 -20.98 12.04
N TYR A 128 -11.32 -21.09 11.30
CA TYR A 128 -10.17 -20.19 11.39
C TYR A 128 -10.55 -18.72 11.20
N PHE A 129 -11.58 -18.43 10.40
CA PHE A 129 -12.09 -17.08 10.18
C PHE A 129 -12.43 -16.33 11.47
N ASP A 130 -13.01 -17.03 12.46
CA ASP A 130 -13.45 -16.41 13.72
C ASP A 130 -12.31 -16.23 14.73
N ARG A 131 -11.20 -16.93 14.55
CA ARG A 131 -10.00 -16.84 15.40
C ARG A 131 -8.81 -16.17 14.71
N PHE A 132 -8.99 -15.69 13.48
CA PHE A 132 -7.94 -15.00 12.73
C PHE A 132 -7.45 -13.75 13.48
N GLU A 133 -6.15 -13.69 13.72
CA GLU A 133 -5.50 -12.55 14.37
C GLU A 133 -5.38 -11.37 13.40
N CYS A 134 -6.09 -10.28 13.70
CA CYS A 134 -6.05 -9.07 12.88
C CYS A 134 -4.68 -8.38 13.01
N PRO A 135 -4.06 -7.96 11.89
CA PRO A 135 -2.77 -7.26 11.90
C PRO A 135 -2.86 -5.94 12.69
N ARG A 136 -1.78 -5.59 13.40
CA ARG A 136 -1.65 -4.31 14.12
C ARG A 136 -1.03 -3.25 13.22
N PHE A 137 -1.55 -2.04 13.25
CA PHE A 137 -1.03 -0.93 12.45
C PHE A 137 -0.31 0.10 13.33
N PRO A 138 0.91 0.56 12.96
CA PRO A 138 1.52 1.70 13.63
C PRO A 138 0.66 2.96 13.45
N GLN A 139 0.44 3.70 14.53
CA GLN A 139 -0.62 4.71 14.67
C GLN A 139 -0.66 5.78 13.57
N ARG A 140 -1.89 6.17 13.20
CA ARG A 140 -2.19 7.57 12.84
C ARG A 140 -2.13 8.38 14.14
N LYS A 141 -1.17 9.29 14.31
CA LYS A 141 -1.32 10.32 15.34
C LYS A 141 -2.61 11.08 15.02
N ARG A 142 -3.67 10.88 15.82
CA ARG A 142 -4.86 11.74 15.80
C ARG A 142 -4.36 13.16 16.10
N LYS A 143 -4.27 14.01 15.09
CA LYS A 143 -4.23 15.46 15.36
C LYS A 143 -5.54 15.80 16.05
N SER A 144 -5.46 16.48 17.19
CA SER A 144 -6.66 16.96 17.86
C SER A 144 -7.43 17.87 16.90
N VAL A 145 -8.77 17.88 16.99
CA VAL A 145 -9.67 18.69 16.17
C VAL A 145 -9.25 20.18 16.16
N MET A 146 -8.58 20.63 17.22
CA MET A 146 -8.04 21.98 17.37
C MET A 146 -6.91 22.35 16.39
N GLN A 147 -6.22 21.37 15.78
CA GLN A 147 -5.14 21.61 14.81
C GLN A 147 -5.62 21.70 13.35
N VAL A 148 -6.89 21.39 13.07
CA VAL A 148 -7.46 21.46 11.71
C VAL A 148 -7.97 22.87 11.38
N ILE A 149 -8.26 23.69 12.40
CA ILE A 149 -8.87 25.03 12.24
C ILE A 149 -7.81 26.14 12.09
N ARG A 150 -6.51 25.82 12.18
CA ARG A 150 -5.40 26.81 12.10
C ARG A 150 -4.39 26.53 10.98
N GLY A 151 -4.81 25.90 9.89
CA GLY A 151 -3.97 25.63 8.72
C GLY A 151 -4.46 26.32 7.47
#